data_AF-A0A7S4R2B7-F1
#
_entry.id   AF-A0A7S4R2B7-F1
#
_cell.length_a   1.000
_cell.length_b   1.000
_cell.length_c   1.000
_cell.angle_alpha   90.00
_cell.angle_beta   90.00
_cell.angle_gamma   90.00
#
_symmetry.space_group_name_H-M   'P 1'
#
loop_
_entity.id
_entity.type
_entity.pdbx_description
1 polymer ?
#
loop_
_entity_poly.entity_id
_entity_poly.type
_entity_poly.pdbx_seq_one_letter_code
_entity_poly.pdbx_strand_id
1 'polypeptide(L)'
;FEAKKDKNSDFLGISTKELLDHLYFTYAQLTPEQLAENDDNMMMPFGKPFDAFLPIEELFVWIEDAMKIADAGGQPYSVDAVILKSCSIVRSTSAYNTALEKWNKRPKAEQTWPNFKQHFKKACSDLKTHNKKFSDVFEENITKKVLGLDQPMEEQHLKRNPFGSRIKAVIAKVIDNQINVQVKKKIKKFRVIKIAQLLCVIYILVLTFSKAPLGL
;
A
#
# COMPACT_ATOMS: atom_id res chain seq x y z
N PHE A 1 -55.71 36.36 -7.31
CA PHE A 1 -54.55 36.54 -8.21
C PHE A 1 -53.30 36.50 -7.38
N GLU A 2 -52.45 35.54 -7.73
CA GLU A 2 -51.24 35.12 -7.04
C GLU A 2 -50.15 36.19 -7.10
N ALA A 3 -49.37 36.29 -6.02
CA ALA A 3 -47.98 36.71 -6.09
C ALA A 3 -47.22 36.08 -4.92
N LYS A 4 -46.73 34.86 -5.15
CA LYS A 4 -45.73 34.20 -4.30
C LYS A 4 -44.46 35.04 -4.42
N LYS A 5 -44.18 35.88 -3.41
CA LYS A 5 -43.00 36.76 -3.38
C LYS A 5 -41.88 36.00 -2.69
N ASP A 6 -40.83 35.73 -3.43
CA ASP A 6 -39.76 34.81 -3.07
C ASP A 6 -39.03 35.20 -1.78
N LYS A 7 -38.76 34.17 -0.98
CA LYS A 7 -38.26 34.18 0.39
C LYS A 7 -36.74 34.32 0.44
N ASN A 8 -36.17 35.24 -0.35
CA ASN A 8 -34.71 35.38 -0.52
C ASN A 8 -34.15 36.71 0.01
N SER A 9 -34.89 37.46 0.84
CA SER A 9 -34.47 38.79 1.33
C SER A 9 -33.76 38.79 2.70
N ASP A 10 -33.57 37.65 3.36
CA ASP A 10 -33.11 37.62 4.76
C ASP A 10 -31.59 37.50 4.93
N PHE A 11 -30.82 37.45 3.83
CA PHE A 11 -29.35 37.36 3.90
C PHE A 11 -28.63 38.70 4.18
N LEU A 12 -29.36 39.80 4.37
CA LEU A 12 -28.78 41.14 4.53
C LEU A 12 -28.36 41.51 5.98
N GLY A 13 -28.56 40.61 6.95
CA GLY A 13 -28.25 40.87 8.37
C GLY A 13 -27.25 39.92 9.03
N ILE A 14 -26.78 38.90 8.31
CA ILE A 14 -25.87 37.89 8.87
C ILE A 14 -24.44 38.36 8.66
N SER A 15 -23.70 38.58 9.74
CA SER A 15 -22.27 38.89 9.64
C SER A 15 -21.52 37.72 9.02
N THR A 16 -20.41 37.98 8.33
CA THR A 16 -19.58 36.92 7.73
C THR A 16 -19.17 35.87 8.76
N LYS A 17 -18.99 36.29 10.02
CA LYS A 17 -18.70 35.39 11.14
C LYS A 17 -19.89 34.47 11.45
N GLU A 18 -21.11 34.98 11.55
CA GLU A 18 -22.29 34.16 11.83
C GLU A 18 -22.58 33.17 10.68
N LEU A 19 -22.31 33.57 9.43
CA LEU A 19 -22.41 32.65 8.29
C LEU A 19 -21.35 31.54 8.37
N LEU A 20 -20.09 31.89 8.68
CA LEU A 20 -19.00 30.92 8.86
C LEU A 20 -19.26 29.99 10.04
N ASP A 21 -19.74 30.52 11.17
CA ASP A 21 -20.12 29.76 12.34
C ASP A 21 -21.27 28.80 11.99
N HIS A 22 -22.30 29.27 11.28
CA HIS A 22 -23.40 28.43 10.82
C HIS A 22 -22.93 27.32 9.87
N LEU A 23 -22.06 27.63 8.91
CA LEU A 23 -21.49 26.62 8.01
C LEU A 23 -20.61 25.61 8.77
N TYR A 24 -19.82 26.07 9.73
CA TYR A 24 -18.99 25.23 10.58
C TYR A 24 -19.85 24.30 11.45
N PHE A 25 -20.85 24.83 12.15
CA PHE A 25 -21.73 24.02 13.00
C PHE A 25 -22.66 23.09 12.21
N THR A 26 -23.06 23.46 10.99
CA THR A 26 -24.00 22.66 10.19
C THR A 26 -23.30 21.61 9.33
N TYR A 27 -22.11 21.92 8.79
CA TYR A 27 -21.43 21.08 7.80
C TYR A 27 -20.02 20.64 8.19
N ALA A 28 -19.37 21.28 9.17
CA ALA A 28 -18.05 20.86 9.66
C ALA A 28 -18.16 19.88 10.84
N GLN A 29 -19.37 19.54 11.30
CA GLN A 29 -19.57 18.43 12.21
C GLN A 29 -19.37 17.12 11.47
N LEU A 30 -18.39 16.34 11.91
CA LEU A 30 -18.19 14.98 11.43
C LEU A 30 -19.46 14.17 11.75
N THR A 31 -20.11 13.65 10.71
CA THR A 31 -21.30 12.80 10.90
C THR A 31 -20.88 11.47 11.54
N PRO A 32 -21.79 10.78 12.25
CA PRO A 32 -21.50 9.45 12.78
C PRO A 32 -21.05 8.45 11.69
N GLU A 33 -21.51 8.64 10.46
CA GLU A 33 -21.10 7.85 9.29
C GLU A 33 -19.64 8.12 8.91
N GLN A 34 -19.20 9.38 8.94
CA GLN A 34 -17.79 9.75 8.68
C GLN A 34 -16.85 9.25 9.79
N LEU A 35 -17.32 9.20 11.04
CA LEU A 35 -16.57 8.59 12.14
C LEU A 35 -16.45 7.08 11.99
N ALA A 36 -17.53 6.40 11.60
CA ALA A 36 -17.49 4.97 11.30
C ALA A 36 -16.58 4.67 10.10
N GLU A 37 -16.64 5.49 9.05
CA GLU A 37 -15.75 5.38 7.90
C GLU A 37 -14.29 5.63 8.30
N ASN A 38 -14.01 6.56 9.21
CA ASN A 38 -12.67 6.76 9.77
C ASN A 38 -12.17 5.53 10.54
N ASP A 39 -13.04 4.87 11.31
CA ASP A 39 -12.72 3.65 12.03
C ASP A 39 -12.34 2.50 11.10
N ASP A 40 -13.09 2.33 10.00
CA ASP A 40 -12.80 1.37 8.94
C ASP A 40 -11.52 1.73 8.19
N ASN A 41 -11.39 3.01 7.83
CA ASN A 41 -10.22 3.57 7.17
C ASN A 41 -8.98 3.53 8.03
N MET A 42 -9.07 3.41 9.36
CA MET A 42 -7.92 3.21 10.25
C MET A 42 -7.36 1.79 10.15
N MET A 43 -8.20 0.80 9.82
CA MET A 43 -7.79 -0.60 9.66
C MET A 43 -7.34 -0.93 8.24
N MET A 44 -8.02 -0.35 7.25
CA MET A 44 -7.72 -0.53 5.83
C MET A 44 -7.96 0.78 5.09
N PRO A 45 -6.90 1.55 4.78
CA PRO A 45 -7.06 2.79 4.03
C PRO A 45 -7.48 2.41 2.61
N PHE A 46 -8.60 2.97 2.15
CA PHE A 46 -9.12 2.68 0.81
C PHE A 46 -9.36 1.18 0.55
N GLY A 47 -9.66 0.40 1.62
CA GLY A 47 -9.96 -1.03 1.53
C GLY A 47 -8.77 -1.91 1.18
N LYS A 48 -7.52 -1.47 1.43
CA LYS A 48 -6.31 -2.25 1.14
C LYS A 48 -5.50 -2.55 2.41
N PRO A 49 -4.89 -3.74 2.53
CA PRO A 49 -3.93 -4.01 3.59
C PRO A 49 -2.65 -3.18 3.38
N PHE A 50 -1.97 -2.84 4.48
CA PHE A 50 -0.69 -2.15 4.41
C PHE A 50 0.37 -3.00 3.71
N ASP A 51 1.00 -2.43 2.68
CA ASP A 51 2.05 -3.08 1.89
C ASP A 51 3.43 -2.90 2.55
N ALA A 52 4.16 -4.01 2.71
CA ALA A 52 5.51 -4.01 3.28
C ALA A 52 6.54 -3.26 2.43
N PHE A 53 6.24 -3.07 1.14
CA PHE A 53 7.10 -2.34 0.21
C PHE A 53 7.02 -0.82 0.39
N LEU A 54 6.01 -0.32 1.11
CA LEU A 54 5.89 1.09 1.44
C LEU A 54 6.72 1.45 2.69
N PRO A 55 7.20 2.70 2.79
CA PRO A 55 7.84 3.20 4.00
C PRO A 55 6.91 3.04 5.21
N ILE A 56 7.46 2.59 6.34
CA ILE A 56 6.70 2.45 7.58
C ILE A 56 6.26 3.80 8.14
N GLU A 57 6.91 4.88 7.71
CA GLU A 57 6.53 6.26 7.99
C GLU A 57 5.14 6.61 7.44
N GLU A 58 4.75 6.05 6.28
CA GLU A 58 3.41 6.29 5.71
C GLU A 58 2.32 5.69 6.59
N LEU A 59 2.58 4.52 7.20
CA LEU A 59 1.69 3.91 8.17
C LEU A 59 1.50 4.81 9.40
N PHE A 60 2.57 5.45 9.88
CA PHE A 60 2.47 6.36 11.04
C PHE A 60 1.65 7.60 10.72
N VAL A 61 1.88 8.22 9.56
CA VAL A 61 1.12 9.41 9.13
C VAL A 61 -0.37 9.07 9.03
N TRP A 62 -0.69 7.95 8.39
CA TRP A 62 -2.09 7.52 8.24
C TRP A 62 -2.77 7.27 9.59
N ILE A 63 -2.11 6.60 10.53
CA ILE A 63 -2.67 6.38 11.88
C ILE A 63 -2.83 7.72 12.62
N GLU A 64 -1.88 8.63 12.50
CA GLU A 64 -1.96 9.96 13.12
C GLU A 64 -3.08 10.82 12.51
N ASP A 65 -3.33 10.71 11.21
CA ASP A 65 -4.44 11.40 10.55
C ASP A 65 -5.80 10.82 10.98
N ALA A 66 -5.91 9.49 11.11
CA ALA A 66 -7.11 8.86 11.68
C ALA A 66 -7.37 9.30 13.13
N MET A 67 -6.31 9.48 13.93
CA MET A 67 -6.42 10.03 15.28
C MET A 67 -6.92 11.48 15.29
N LYS A 68 -6.44 12.33 14.37
CA LYS A 68 -6.91 13.73 14.26
C LYS A 68 -8.39 13.80 13.86
N ILE A 69 -8.84 12.93 12.95
CA ILE A 69 -10.25 12.87 12.55
C ILE A 69 -11.12 12.44 13.73
N ALA A 70 -10.68 11.43 14.50
CA ALA A 70 -11.40 10.96 15.67
C ALA A 70 -11.47 12.03 16.78
N ASP A 71 -10.39 12.78 16.99
CA ASP A 71 -10.33 13.92 17.91
C ASP A 71 -11.27 15.06 17.47
N ALA A 72 -11.26 15.41 16.18
CA ALA A 72 -12.18 16.39 15.60
C ALA A 72 -13.65 15.99 15.71
N GLY A 73 -13.94 14.68 15.68
CA GLY A 73 -15.29 14.13 15.85
C GLY A 73 -15.71 13.95 17.32
N GLY A 74 -14.88 14.37 18.28
CA GLY A 74 -15.17 14.26 19.71
C GLY A 74 -15.06 12.84 20.27
N GLN A 75 -14.46 11.90 19.53
CA GLN A 75 -14.25 10.52 19.93
C GLN A 75 -12.75 10.15 19.84
N PRO A 76 -11.88 10.75 20.66
CA PRO A 76 -10.45 10.50 20.59
C PRO A 76 -10.13 9.03 20.91
N TYR A 77 -9.22 8.44 20.13
CA TYR A 77 -8.76 7.09 20.40
C TYR A 77 -7.91 7.03 21.67
N SER A 78 -8.16 6.00 22.49
CA SER A 78 -7.24 5.63 23.56
C SER A 78 -5.89 5.17 22.98
N VAL A 79 -4.80 5.48 23.66
CA VAL A 79 -3.43 5.05 23.28
C VAL A 79 -3.36 3.54 23.12
N ASP A 80 -4.01 2.79 24.02
CA ASP A 80 -4.05 1.33 23.95
C ASP A 80 -4.79 0.82 22.71
N ALA A 81 -5.89 1.50 22.33
CA ALA A 81 -6.62 1.18 21.12
C ALA A 81 -5.75 1.44 19.89
N VAL A 82 -5.07 2.60 19.82
CA VAL A 82 -4.15 2.92 18.71
C VAL A 82 -3.08 1.85 18.56
N ILE A 83 -2.44 1.44 19.65
CA ILE A 83 -1.38 0.41 19.62
C ILE A 83 -1.94 -0.94 19.19
N LEU A 84 -3.09 -1.36 19.73
CA LEU A 84 -3.73 -2.62 19.37
C LEU A 84 -4.07 -2.65 17.88
N LYS A 85 -4.69 -1.59 17.36
CA LYS A 85 -5.02 -1.46 15.94
C LYS A 85 -3.74 -1.48 15.08
N SER A 86 -2.71 -0.73 15.48
CA SER A 86 -1.41 -0.69 14.79
C SER A 86 -0.73 -2.06 14.73
N CYS A 87 -0.76 -2.82 15.82
CA CYS A 87 -0.24 -4.19 15.86
C CYS A 87 -1.00 -5.13 14.91
N SER A 88 -2.32 -4.95 14.77
CA SER A 88 -3.13 -5.73 13.82
C SER A 88 -2.76 -5.43 12.36
N ILE A 89 -2.55 -4.16 12.01
CA ILE A 89 -2.12 -3.75 10.67
C ILE A 89 -0.76 -4.37 10.35
N VAL A 90 0.23 -4.20 11.23
CA VAL A 90 1.58 -4.74 11.04
C VAL A 90 1.59 -6.27 10.93
N ARG A 91 0.72 -6.96 11.68
CA ARG A 91 0.57 -8.42 11.62
C ARG A 91 0.07 -8.88 10.25
N SER A 92 -0.84 -8.13 9.61
CA SER A 92 -1.35 -8.46 8.27
C SER A 92 -0.25 -8.49 7.20
N THR A 93 0.79 -7.69 7.37
CA THR A 93 1.88 -7.53 6.40
C THR A 93 2.92 -8.67 6.47
N SER A 94 2.96 -9.46 7.55
CA SER A 94 3.92 -10.57 7.83
C SER A 94 5.42 -10.23 7.83
N ALA A 95 5.86 -9.14 7.21
CA ALA A 95 7.26 -8.73 7.09
C ALA A 95 7.92 -8.38 8.43
N TYR A 96 7.12 -7.99 9.43
CA TYR A 96 7.59 -7.47 10.72
C TYR A 96 7.30 -8.42 11.89
N ASN A 97 7.03 -9.71 11.66
CA ASN A 97 6.65 -10.66 12.71
C ASN A 97 7.66 -10.71 13.88
N THR A 98 8.96 -10.75 13.58
CA THR A 98 10.02 -10.74 14.61
C THR A 98 10.04 -9.45 15.43
N ALA A 99 9.71 -8.30 14.82
CA ALA A 99 9.60 -7.04 15.52
C ALA A 99 8.34 -7.01 16.40
N LEU A 100 7.22 -7.55 15.89
CA LEU A 100 5.97 -7.65 16.63
C LEU A 100 6.10 -8.53 17.88
N GLU A 101 6.83 -9.65 17.80
CA GLU A 101 7.14 -10.48 18.96
C GLU A 101 7.96 -9.74 20.02
N LYS A 102 8.98 -8.99 19.58
CA LYS A 102 9.80 -8.16 20.48
C LYS A 102 8.97 -7.06 21.13
N TRP A 103 8.03 -6.47 20.39
CA TRP A 103 7.09 -5.47 20.91
C TRP A 103 6.17 -6.05 21.98
N ASN A 104 5.58 -7.23 21.74
CA ASN A 104 4.67 -7.88 22.68
C ASN A 104 5.34 -8.29 24.00
N LYS A 105 6.67 -8.49 24.00
CA LYS A 105 7.45 -8.80 25.21
C LYS A 105 7.77 -7.57 26.07
N ARG A 106 7.52 -6.36 25.58
CA ARG A 106 7.79 -5.12 26.35
C ARG A 106 6.78 -4.95 27.49
N PRO A 107 7.18 -4.31 28.61
CA PRO A 107 6.25 -3.91 29.66
C PRO A 107 5.15 -3.00 29.11
N LYS A 108 3.91 -3.15 29.60
CA LYS A 108 2.79 -2.28 29.19
C LYS A 108 3.09 -0.79 29.38
N ALA A 109 3.83 -0.41 30.42
CA ALA A 109 4.25 0.97 30.68
C ALA A 109 5.12 1.56 29.55
N GLU A 110 5.83 0.72 28.79
CA GLU A 110 6.65 1.13 27.64
C GLU A 110 5.91 1.01 26.31
N GLN A 111 4.72 0.42 26.29
CA GLN A 111 3.88 0.32 25.09
C GLN A 111 3.16 1.66 24.89
N THR A 112 3.93 2.64 24.44
CA THR A 112 3.45 3.98 24.09
C THR A 112 3.61 4.22 22.59
N TRP A 113 2.80 5.12 22.03
CA TRP A 113 2.88 5.45 20.60
C TRP A 113 4.28 5.95 20.14
N PRO A 114 4.99 6.80 20.90
CA PRO A 114 6.36 7.20 20.54
C PRO A 114 7.34 6.01 20.48
N ASN A 115 7.25 5.10 21.46
CA ASN A 115 8.09 3.91 21.51
C ASN A 115 7.77 2.94 20.37
N PHE A 116 6.50 2.84 19.99
CA PHE A 116 6.06 2.04 18.84
C PHE A 116 6.73 2.55 17.56
N LYS A 117 6.64 3.86 17.27
CA LYS A 117 7.27 4.47 16.10
C LYS A 117 8.77 4.21 16.05
N GLN A 118 9.47 4.42 17.15
CA GLN A 118 10.91 4.19 17.22
C GLN A 118 11.28 2.72 17.01
N HIS A 119 10.54 1.79 17.63
CA HIS A 119 10.77 0.36 17.51
C HIS A 119 10.66 -0.13 16.07
N PHE A 120 9.57 0.26 15.40
CA PHE A 120 9.26 -0.18 14.05
C PHE A 120 10.12 0.52 12.99
N LYS A 121 10.52 1.79 13.21
CA LYS A 121 11.51 2.46 12.37
C LYS A 121 12.87 1.76 12.39
N LYS A 122 13.32 1.32 13.57
CA LYS A 122 14.55 0.53 13.71
C LYS A 122 14.43 -0.81 12.99
N ALA A 123 13.33 -1.53 13.18
CA ALA A 123 13.09 -2.80 12.50
C ALA A 123 13.08 -2.67 10.97
N CYS A 124 12.53 -1.58 10.42
CA CYS A 124 12.56 -1.29 8.99
C CYS A 124 13.99 -1.05 8.48
N SER A 125 14.80 -0.29 9.23
CA SER A 125 16.21 -0.07 8.89
C SER A 125 17.03 -1.37 8.94
N ASP A 126 16.78 -2.22 9.94
CA ASP A 126 17.43 -3.52 10.09
C ASP A 126 17.07 -4.45 8.92
N LEU A 127 15.80 -4.48 8.50
CA LEU A 127 15.34 -5.25 7.33
C LEU A 127 16.00 -4.76 6.03
N LYS A 128 16.08 -3.45 5.81
CA LYS A 128 16.76 -2.87 4.65
C LYS A 128 18.24 -3.26 4.63
N THR A 129 18.90 -3.21 5.78
CA THR A 129 20.31 -3.59 5.92
C THR A 129 20.52 -5.08 5.68
N HIS A 130 19.65 -5.93 6.21
CA HIS A 130 19.69 -7.38 5.99
C HIS A 130 19.50 -7.72 4.50
N ASN A 131 18.52 -7.11 3.85
CA ASN A 131 18.26 -7.31 2.42
C ASN A 131 19.43 -6.82 1.56
N LYS A 132 20.04 -5.68 1.91
CA LYS A 132 21.24 -5.19 1.24
C LYS A 132 22.41 -6.16 1.38
N LYS A 133 22.72 -6.60 2.61
CA LYS A 133 23.77 -7.60 2.85
C LYS A 133 23.55 -8.89 2.07
N PHE A 134 22.29 -9.35 1.98
CA PHE A 134 21.95 -10.52 1.18
C PHE A 134 22.23 -10.29 -0.32
N SER A 135 21.87 -9.12 -0.85
CA SER A 135 22.18 -8.72 -2.23
C SER A 135 23.69 -8.64 -2.47
N ASP A 136 24.43 -7.97 -1.58
CA ASP A 136 25.87 -7.78 -1.68
C ASP A 136 26.60 -9.14 -1.63
N VAL A 137 26.21 -10.03 -0.71
CA VAL A 137 26.75 -11.40 -0.61
C VAL A 137 26.37 -12.23 -1.83
N PHE A 138 25.16 -12.08 -2.36
CA PHE A 138 24.74 -12.78 -3.56
C PHE A 138 25.54 -12.34 -4.79
N GLU A 139 25.73 -11.04 -4.97
CA GLU A 139 26.55 -10.48 -6.05
C GLU A 139 28.02 -10.91 -5.89
N GLU A 140 28.59 -10.81 -4.70
CA GLU A 140 29.94 -11.26 -4.42
C GLU A 140 30.14 -12.75 -4.74
N ASN A 141 29.17 -13.60 -4.36
CA ASN A 141 29.20 -15.03 -4.66
C ASN A 141 29.05 -15.33 -6.16
N ILE A 142 28.27 -14.55 -6.90
CA ILE A 142 28.19 -14.68 -8.36
C ILE A 142 29.50 -14.22 -9.01
N THR A 143 30.05 -13.08 -8.58
CA THR A 143 31.30 -12.53 -9.13
C THR A 143 32.47 -13.48 -8.89
N LYS A 144 32.60 -14.05 -7.69
CA LYS A 144 33.62 -15.08 -7.38
C LYS A 144 33.48 -16.31 -8.27
N LYS A 145 32.25 -16.77 -8.49
CA LYS A 145 31.94 -17.92 -9.35
C LYS A 145 32.17 -17.66 -10.84
N VAL A 146 31.88 -16.45 -11.33
CA VAL A 146 32.07 -16.05 -12.73
C VAL A 146 33.54 -15.77 -13.05
N LEU A 147 34.29 -15.21 -12.09
CA LEU A 147 35.73 -14.94 -12.24
C LEU A 147 36.61 -16.17 -11.96
N GLY A 148 36.03 -17.32 -11.60
CA GLY A 148 36.76 -18.58 -11.38
C GLY A 148 37.73 -18.54 -10.20
N LEU A 149 37.53 -17.63 -9.23
CA LEU A 149 38.41 -17.46 -8.07
C LEU A 149 38.13 -18.43 -6.91
N ASP A 150 37.19 -19.37 -7.09
CA ASP A 150 37.00 -20.47 -6.15
C ASP A 150 38.02 -21.58 -6.47
N GLN A 151 39.09 -21.68 -5.69
CA GLN A 151 39.95 -22.88 -5.66
C GLN A 151 39.14 -24.12 -5.22
N PRO A 152 39.53 -25.34 -5.65
CA PRO A 152 38.65 -26.51 -5.65
C PRO A 152 38.46 -27.07 -4.24
N MET A 153 37.37 -26.70 -3.59
CA MET A 153 36.90 -27.32 -2.35
C MET A 153 35.63 -28.13 -2.63
N GLU A 154 35.85 -29.43 -2.87
CA GLU A 154 34.93 -30.54 -2.66
C GLU A 154 33.55 -30.51 -3.32
N GLU A 155 33.48 -31.11 -4.50
CA GLU A 155 32.27 -31.74 -5.07
C GLU A 155 31.63 -32.82 -4.17
N GLN A 156 32.18 -33.13 -2.98
CA GLN A 156 31.69 -34.21 -2.12
C GLN A 156 30.66 -33.77 -1.06
N HIS A 157 30.57 -32.48 -0.70
CA HIS A 157 29.63 -32.03 0.35
C HIS A 157 28.22 -31.67 -0.14
N LEU A 158 28.03 -31.37 -1.43
CA LEU A 158 26.70 -31.06 -1.98
C LEU A 158 25.84 -32.32 -2.24
N LYS A 159 26.43 -33.52 -2.23
CA LYS A 159 25.68 -34.79 -2.36
C LYS A 159 25.13 -35.32 -1.02
N ARG A 160 25.54 -34.77 0.14
CA ARG A 160 25.13 -35.27 1.46
C ARG A 160 24.13 -34.39 2.23
N ASN A 161 23.79 -33.19 1.75
CA ASN A 161 22.86 -32.33 2.47
C ASN A 161 21.43 -32.35 1.85
N PRO A 162 20.48 -33.12 2.41
CA PRO A 162 19.11 -33.19 1.92
C PRO A 162 18.35 -31.85 2.02
N PHE A 163 18.84 -30.89 2.81
CA PHE A 163 18.23 -29.56 2.93
C PHE A 163 18.66 -28.61 1.81
N GLY A 164 19.90 -28.72 1.32
CA GLY A 164 20.41 -27.87 0.22
C GLY A 164 19.64 -28.07 -1.08
N SER A 165 19.26 -29.31 -1.40
CA SER A 165 18.41 -29.63 -2.56
C SER A 165 16.99 -29.09 -2.43
N ARG A 166 16.42 -29.07 -1.22
CA ARG A 166 15.07 -28.52 -0.97
C ARG A 166 15.07 -27.00 -1.08
N ILE A 167 16.07 -26.32 -0.56
CA ILE A 167 16.19 -24.86 -0.68
C ILE A 167 16.40 -24.45 -2.14
N LYS A 168 17.27 -25.16 -2.89
CA LYS A 168 17.42 -24.94 -4.35
C LYS A 168 16.11 -25.15 -5.10
N ALA A 169 15.35 -26.20 -4.79
CA ALA A 169 14.06 -26.47 -5.43
C ALA A 169 12.99 -25.41 -5.10
N VAL A 170 12.98 -24.88 -3.87
CA VAL A 170 12.07 -23.78 -3.48
C VAL A 170 12.45 -22.49 -4.20
N ILE A 171 13.72 -22.11 -4.23
CA ILE A 171 14.19 -20.90 -4.93
C ILE A 171 13.90 -21.01 -6.43
N ALA A 172 14.18 -22.16 -7.06
CA ALA A 172 13.87 -22.40 -8.47
C ALA A 172 12.37 -22.25 -8.76
N LYS A 173 11.50 -22.83 -7.92
CA LYS A 173 10.04 -22.69 -8.05
C LYS A 173 9.56 -21.25 -7.86
N VAL A 174 10.15 -20.50 -6.92
CA VAL A 174 9.79 -19.09 -6.69
C VAL A 174 10.18 -18.24 -7.90
N ILE A 175 11.40 -18.41 -8.43
CA ILE A 175 11.88 -17.70 -9.60
C ILE A 175 11.04 -18.04 -10.84
N ASP A 176 10.79 -19.33 -11.11
CA ASP A 176 9.96 -19.76 -12.23
C ASP A 176 8.54 -19.20 -12.14
N ASN A 177 7.94 -19.21 -10.95
CA ASN A 177 6.60 -18.67 -10.75
C ASN A 177 6.59 -17.14 -10.97
N GLN A 178 7.59 -16.43 -10.46
CA GLN A 178 7.68 -14.97 -10.58
C GLN A 178 7.93 -14.55 -12.02
N ILE A 179 8.80 -15.25 -12.76
CA ILE A 179 9.02 -15.04 -14.20
C ILE A 179 7.73 -15.33 -14.98
N ASN A 180 7.06 -16.45 -14.71
CA ASN A 180 5.86 -16.86 -15.45
C ASN A 180 4.69 -15.89 -15.24
N VAL A 181 4.52 -15.35 -14.03
CA VAL A 181 3.55 -14.28 -13.74
C VAL A 181 3.86 -13.01 -14.55
N GLN A 182 5.13 -12.57 -14.58
CA GLN A 182 5.52 -11.36 -15.32
C GLN A 182 5.39 -11.54 -16.84
N VAL A 183 5.76 -12.71 -17.36
CA VAL A 183 5.63 -13.05 -18.79
C VAL A 183 4.17 -13.13 -19.20
N LYS A 184 3.29 -13.79 -18.42
CA LYS A 184 1.85 -13.82 -18.69
C LYS A 184 1.23 -12.41 -18.69
N LYS A 185 1.65 -11.54 -17.77
CA LYS A 185 1.19 -10.14 -17.70
C LYS A 185 1.62 -9.35 -18.94
N LYS A 186 2.87 -9.52 -19.40
CA LYS A 186 3.37 -8.90 -20.65
C LYS A 186 2.66 -9.43 -21.89
N ILE A 187 2.45 -10.74 -22.01
CA ILE A 187 1.75 -11.37 -23.16
C ILE A 187 0.30 -10.88 -23.22
N LYS A 188 -0.41 -10.81 -22.08
CA LYS A 188 -1.78 -10.29 -22.02
C LYS A 188 -1.84 -8.82 -22.47
N LYS A 189 -0.91 -7.99 -21.99
CA LYS A 189 -0.78 -6.59 -22.42
C LYS A 189 -0.52 -6.45 -23.92
N PHE A 190 0.37 -7.29 -24.48
CA PHE A 190 0.68 -7.27 -25.91
C PHE A 190 -0.50 -7.70 -26.80
N ARG A 191 -1.28 -8.69 -26.37
CA ARG A 191 -2.51 -9.10 -27.08
C ARG A 191 -3.56 -7.99 -27.11
N VAL A 192 -3.78 -7.32 -25.99
CA VAL A 192 -4.73 -6.19 -25.91
C VAL A 192 -4.31 -5.06 -26.86
N ILE A 193 -3.02 -4.73 -26.90
CA ILE A 193 -2.48 -3.70 -27.80
C ILE A 193 -2.66 -4.10 -29.27
N LYS A 194 -2.33 -5.34 -29.65
CA LYS A 194 -2.53 -5.81 -31.05
C LYS A 194 -3.99 -5.82 -31.48
N ILE A 195 -4.91 -6.21 -30.60
CA ILE A 195 -6.35 -6.19 -30.88
C ILE A 195 -6.83 -4.74 -31.08
N ALA A 196 -6.41 -3.81 -30.22
CA ALA A 196 -6.77 -2.40 -30.34
C ALA A 196 -6.25 -1.79 -31.66
N GLN A 197 -5.03 -2.13 -32.08
CA GLN A 197 -4.46 -1.69 -33.36
C GLN A 197 -5.25 -2.23 -34.56
N LEU A 198 -5.59 -3.53 -34.55
CA LEU A 198 -6.41 -4.15 -35.61
C LEU A 198 -7.80 -3.49 -35.71
N LEU A 199 -8.46 -3.24 -34.59
CA LEU A 199 -9.75 -2.56 -34.56
C LEU A 199 -9.65 -1.12 -35.08
N CYS A 200 -8.57 -0.41 -34.73
CA CYS A 200 -8.33 0.94 -35.23
C CYS A 200 -8.15 0.97 -36.75
N VAL A 201 -7.39 0.02 -37.31
CA VAL A 201 -7.20 -0.12 -38.77
C VAL A 201 -8.52 -0.45 -39.47
N ILE A 202 -9.30 -1.39 -38.92
CA ILE A 202 -10.62 -1.75 -39.46
C ILE A 202 -11.56 -0.55 -39.44
N TYR A 203 -11.60 0.21 -38.34
CA TYR A 203 -12.43 1.40 -38.21
C TYR A 203 -12.05 2.49 -39.22
N ILE A 204 -10.75 2.74 -39.42
CA ILE A 204 -10.25 3.68 -40.43
C ILE A 204 -10.67 3.23 -41.84
N LEU A 205 -10.54 1.94 -42.17
CA LEU A 205 -10.97 1.41 -43.46
C LEU A 205 -12.47 1.61 -43.69
N VAL A 206 -13.32 1.25 -42.72
CA VAL A 206 -14.77 1.45 -42.80
C VAL A 206 -15.12 2.92 -43.02
N LEU A 207 -14.47 3.86 -42.33
CA LEU A 207 -14.68 5.29 -42.52
C LEU A 207 -14.24 5.78 -43.91
N THR A 208 -13.14 5.26 -44.46
CA THR A 208 -12.70 5.61 -45.81
C THR A 208 -13.65 5.10 -46.89
N PHE A 209 -14.20 3.88 -46.73
CA PHE A 209 -15.19 3.34 -47.67
C PHE A 209 -16.55 4.03 -47.56
N SER A 210 -16.96 4.46 -46.36
CA SER A 210 -18.23 5.18 -46.15
C SER A 210 -18.24 6.62 -46.68
N LYS A 211 -17.06 7.23 -46.90
CA LYS A 211 -16.92 8.60 -47.44
C LYS A 211 -16.62 8.65 -48.93
N ALA A 212 -16.54 7.52 -49.63
CA ALA A 212 -16.42 7.52 -51.08
C ALA A 212 -17.72 8.08 -51.70
N PRO A 213 -17.70 9.22 -52.40
CA PRO A 213 -18.87 9.71 -53.10
C PRO A 213 -19.22 8.72 -54.22
N LEU A 214 -20.49 8.28 -54.26
CA LEU A 214 -21.10 7.64 -55.43
C LEU A 214 -21.11 8.68 -56.57
N GLY A 215 -19.99 8.79 -57.27
CA GLY A 215 -19.86 9.53 -58.52
C GLY A 215 -20.00 8.57 -59.69
N LEU A 216 -21.22 8.40 -60.16
CA LEU A 216 -21.55 8.09 -61.55
C LEU A 216 -22.27 9.31 -62.12
#